data_AF-A0ABD1CM09-F1
#
_entry.id   AF-A0ABD1CM09-F1
#
_cell.length_a   1.000
_cell.length_b   1.000
_cell.length_c   1.000
_cell.angle_alpha   90.00
_cell.angle_beta   90.00
_cell.angle_gamma   90.00
#
_symmetry.space_group_name_H-M   'P 1'
#
loop_
_entity.id
_entity.type
_entity.pdbx_description
1 polymer ?
#
loop_
_entity_poly.entity_id
_entity_poly.type
_entity_poly.pdbx_seq_one_letter_code
_entity_poly.pdbx_strand_id
1 'polypeptide(L)'
;MEALDKFMQYTNYVRGICKVLGMDVLGPNYKRNYRTNVSLVTDWYATYGFLVASVFQLLVFSVLGTIIQLMNDRIIMLIYNLPWHLLPNNEKKSFCFLLFKSQRPIEILIRGLGPMNVETFTEIMKVIYQAFTMMYSFLIDQQL
;
A
#
# COMPACT_ATOMS: atom_id res chain seq x y z
N MET A 1 -6.26 -20.67 -0.03
CA MET A 1 -5.97 -20.29 -1.43
C MET A 1 -7.01 -19.30 -1.96
N GLU A 2 -8.30 -19.54 -1.77
CA GLU A 2 -9.38 -18.65 -2.24
C GLU A 2 -9.30 -17.18 -1.76
N ALA A 3 -8.91 -16.93 -0.51
CA ALA A 3 -8.75 -15.56 0.01
C ALA A 3 -7.56 -14.82 -0.63
N LEU A 4 -6.48 -15.55 -0.98
CA LEU A 4 -5.31 -15.00 -1.65
C LEU A 4 -5.64 -14.64 -3.10
N ASP A 5 -6.46 -15.44 -3.79
CA ASP A 5 -6.93 -15.16 -5.15
C ASP A 5 -7.84 -13.94 -5.19
N LYS A 6 -8.79 -13.83 -4.24
CA LYS A 6 -9.63 -12.63 -4.10
C LYS A 6 -8.80 -11.38 -3.84
N PHE A 7 -7.74 -11.50 -3.04
CA PHE A 7 -6.81 -10.39 -2.78
C PHE A 7 -6.01 -9.99 -4.04
N MET A 8 -5.46 -10.96 -4.77
CA MET A 8 -4.77 -10.71 -6.03
C MET A 8 -5.70 -10.08 -7.07
N GLN A 9 -6.96 -10.52 -7.13
CA GLN A 9 -8.00 -9.94 -7.97
C GLN A 9 -8.29 -8.49 -7.59
N TYR A 10 -8.45 -8.18 -6.29
CA TYR A 10 -8.68 -6.81 -5.81
C TYR A 10 -7.50 -5.88 -6.13
N THR A 11 -6.28 -6.36 -5.92
CA THR A 11 -5.05 -5.61 -6.22
C THR A 11 -4.92 -5.34 -7.72
N ASN A 12 -5.26 -6.32 -8.56
CA ASN A 12 -5.26 -6.18 -10.02
C ASN A 12 -6.39 -5.29 -10.53
N TYR A 13 -7.55 -5.29 -9.85
CA TYR A 13 -8.67 -4.40 -10.16
C TYR A 13 -8.30 -2.94 -9.88
N VAL A 14 -7.75 -2.65 -8.69
CA VAL A 14 -7.28 -1.30 -8.32
C VAL A 14 -6.17 -0.85 -9.29
N ARG A 15 -5.17 -1.70 -9.56
CA ARG A 15 -4.13 -1.38 -10.57
C ARG A 15 -4.69 -1.20 -11.97
N GLY A 16 -5.73 -1.95 -12.34
CA GLY A 16 -6.43 -1.82 -13.62
C GLY A 16 -7.07 -0.44 -13.78
N ILE A 17 -7.80 0.01 -12.77
CA ILE A 17 -8.40 1.36 -12.73
C ILE A 17 -7.30 2.43 -12.80
N CYS A 18 -6.23 2.30 -12.01
CA CYS A 18 -5.12 3.24 -12.02
C CYS A 18 -4.39 3.30 -13.38
N LYS A 19 -4.24 2.15 -14.06
CA LYS A 19 -3.69 2.10 -15.44
C LYS A 19 -4.61 2.73 -16.47
N VAL A 20 -5.93 2.57 -16.36
CA VAL A 20 -6.93 3.21 -17.24
C VAL A 20 -6.89 4.74 -17.11
N LEU A 21 -6.74 5.24 -15.89
CA LEU A 21 -6.50 6.65 -15.60
C LEU A 21 -5.10 7.12 -16.05
N GLY A 22 -4.20 6.20 -16.38
CA GLY A 22 -2.83 6.45 -16.80
C GLY A 22 -1.85 6.65 -15.65
N MET A 23 -2.30 6.61 -14.39
CA MET A 23 -1.58 7.07 -13.19
C MET A 23 -1.19 5.92 -12.24
N ASP A 24 -0.64 4.81 -12.73
CA ASP A 24 -0.19 3.73 -11.83
C ASP A 24 1.20 4.02 -11.22
N VAL A 25 1.32 5.12 -10.46
CA VAL A 25 2.59 5.64 -9.89
C VAL A 25 3.31 4.62 -9.00
N LEU A 26 2.56 3.71 -8.38
CA LEU A 26 3.06 2.77 -7.36
C LEU A 26 3.47 1.40 -7.93
N GLY A 27 3.36 1.21 -9.25
CA GLY A 27 3.77 -0.03 -9.90
C GLY A 27 5.30 -0.20 -9.90
N PRO A 28 5.84 -1.42 -9.66
CA PRO A 28 7.29 -1.68 -9.68
C PRO A 28 7.94 -1.43 -11.05
N ASN A 29 7.13 -1.38 -12.12
CA ASN A 29 7.53 -1.03 -13.49
C ASN A 29 6.73 0.19 -13.99
N TYR A 30 6.60 1.24 -13.17
CA TYR A 30 5.93 2.47 -13.60
C TYR A 30 6.65 3.10 -14.78
N LYS A 31 6.01 3.11 -15.95
CA LYS A 31 6.46 3.82 -17.14
C LYS A 31 5.54 5.02 -17.35
N ARG A 32 6.10 6.22 -17.32
CA ARG A 32 5.36 7.48 -17.58
C ARG A 32 4.68 7.37 -18.95
N ASN A 33 3.36 7.40 -18.96
CA ASN A 33 2.57 7.39 -20.19
C ASN A 33 2.45 8.82 -20.75
N TYR A 34 2.28 8.95 -22.06
CA TYR A 34 2.12 10.27 -22.69
C TYR A 34 0.94 11.06 -22.09
N ARG A 35 -0.14 10.39 -21.70
CA ARG A 35 -1.31 10.99 -21.02
C ARG A 35 -0.96 11.64 -19.67
N THR A 36 -0.09 11.00 -18.87
CA THR A 36 0.36 11.57 -17.59
C THR A 36 1.28 12.77 -17.77
N ASN A 37 2.13 12.76 -18.80
CA ASN A 37 2.96 13.93 -19.10
C ASN A 37 2.09 15.09 -19.60
N VAL A 38 1.09 14.82 -20.43
CA VAL A 38 0.14 15.85 -20.87
C VAL A 38 -0.60 16.45 -19.68
N SER A 39 -1.16 15.64 -18.77
CA SER A 39 -1.86 16.16 -17.58
C SER A 39 -1.00 17.02 -16.65
N LEU A 40 0.30 16.74 -16.56
CA LEU A 40 1.25 17.53 -15.74
C LEU A 40 1.71 18.83 -16.43
N VAL A 41 1.60 18.90 -17.76
CA VAL A 41 2.02 20.07 -18.58
C VAL A 41 0.82 20.95 -18.95
N THR A 42 -0.40 20.41 -18.92
CA THR A 42 -1.66 21.17 -19.10
C THR A 42 -1.97 22.08 -17.91
N ASP A 43 -3.03 22.89 -18.06
CA ASP A 43 -3.54 23.86 -17.08
C ASP A 43 -3.49 23.41 -15.61
N TRP A 44 -3.29 24.38 -14.72
CA TRP A 44 -3.16 24.21 -13.26
C TRP A 44 -4.21 23.27 -12.63
N TYR A 45 -5.46 23.32 -13.09
CA TYR A 45 -6.56 22.48 -12.59
C TYR A 45 -6.32 20.97 -12.78
N ALA A 46 -5.75 20.57 -13.92
CA ALA A 46 -5.48 19.16 -14.22
C ALA A 46 -4.43 18.57 -13.26
N THR A 47 -3.43 19.38 -12.88
CA THR A 47 -2.37 19.00 -11.94
C THR A 47 -2.91 18.77 -10.53
N TYR A 48 -3.84 19.62 -10.04
CA TYR A 48 -4.48 19.39 -8.74
C TYR A 48 -5.31 18.10 -8.73
N GLY A 49 -6.05 17.82 -9.81
CA GLY A 49 -6.80 16.57 -9.96
C GLY A 49 -5.90 15.32 -9.92
N PHE A 50 -4.75 15.38 -10.60
CA PHE A 50 -3.74 14.31 -10.58
C PHE A 50 -3.20 14.04 -9.17
N LEU A 51 -2.90 15.10 -8.41
CA LEU A 51 -2.41 15.02 -7.04
C LEU A 51 -3.43 14.35 -6.12
N VAL A 52 -4.68 14.80 -6.15
CA VAL A 52 -5.77 14.23 -5.34
C VAL A 52 -5.98 12.76 -5.66
N ALA A 53 -6.00 12.39 -6.94
CA ALA A 53 -6.17 11.00 -7.35
C ALA A 53 -5.00 10.10 -6.91
N SER A 54 -3.77 10.62 -6.92
CA SER A 54 -2.59 9.89 -6.44
C SER A 54 -2.63 9.64 -4.93
N VAL A 55 -3.06 10.64 -4.15
CA VAL A 55 -3.25 10.49 -2.69
C VAL A 55 -4.38 9.49 -2.40
N PHE A 56 -5.47 9.55 -3.16
CA PHE A 56 -6.56 8.59 -3.02
C PHE A 56 -6.11 7.15 -3.31
N GLN A 57 -5.32 6.95 -4.36
CA GLN A 57 -4.73 5.64 -4.66
C GLN A 57 -3.86 5.14 -3.49
N LEU A 58 -2.99 6.01 -2.95
CA LEU A 58 -2.13 5.68 -1.81
C LEU A 58 -2.96 5.28 -0.58
N LEU A 59 -4.09 5.95 -0.33
CA LEU A 59 -5.02 5.64 0.76
C LEU A 59 -5.69 4.27 0.56
N VAL A 60 -6.18 3.97 -0.65
CA VAL A 60 -6.83 2.68 -0.92
C VAL A 60 -5.84 1.53 -0.68
N PHE A 61 -4.61 1.66 -1.17
CA PHE A 61 -3.61 0.62 -0.96
C PHE A 61 -3.14 0.50 0.50
N SER A 62 -3.04 1.61 1.25
CA SER A 62 -2.66 1.56 2.66
C SER A 62 -3.73 0.90 3.53
N VAL A 63 -5.02 1.19 3.28
CA VAL A 63 -6.14 0.51 3.95
C VAL A 63 -6.14 -1.00 3.65
N LEU A 64 -5.92 -1.38 2.39
CA LEU A 64 -5.79 -2.78 2.01
C LEU A 64 -4.62 -3.46 2.74
N GLY A 65 -3.47 -2.81 2.82
CA GLY A 65 -2.31 -3.32 3.57
C GLY A 65 -2.59 -3.49 5.06
N THR A 66 -3.28 -2.54 5.70
CA THR A 66 -3.68 -2.65 7.12
C THR A 66 -4.62 -3.82 7.36
N ILE A 67 -5.60 -4.04 6.47
CA ILE A 67 -6.53 -5.18 6.60
C ILE A 67 -5.75 -6.51 6.57
N ILE A 68 -4.75 -6.62 5.69
CA ILE A 68 -3.93 -7.83 5.58
C ILE A 68 -3.09 -8.06 6.84
N GLN A 69 -2.46 -7.01 7.35
CA GLN A 69 -1.69 -7.10 8.60
C GLN A 69 -2.58 -7.57 9.75
N LEU A 70 -3.78 -7.00 9.90
CA LEU A 70 -4.72 -7.37 10.95
C LEU A 70 -5.24 -8.81 10.81
N MET A 71 -5.47 -9.29 9.58
CA MET A 71 -5.81 -10.69 9.33
C MET A 71 -4.66 -11.63 9.65
N ASN A 72 -3.42 -11.24 9.31
CA ASN A 72 -2.23 -12.01 9.61
C ASN A 72 -2.01 -12.15 11.12
N ASP A 73 -2.17 -11.07 11.88
CA ASP A 73 -2.05 -11.08 13.35
C ASP A 73 -3.09 -12.00 14.01
N ARG A 74 -4.33 -11.99 13.51
CA ARG A 74 -5.38 -12.91 13.97
C ARG A 74 -5.03 -14.37 13.70
N ILE A 75 -4.49 -14.67 12.51
CA ILE A 75 -4.06 -16.03 12.16
C ILE A 75 -2.92 -16.46 13.08
N ILE A 76 -1.93 -15.59 13.31
CA ILE A 76 -0.83 -15.86 14.24
C ILE A 76 -1.36 -16.20 15.64
N MET A 77 -2.28 -15.40 16.18
CA MET A 77 -2.89 -15.66 17.50
C MET A 77 -3.66 -16.99 17.55
N LEU A 78 -4.40 -17.32 16.49
CA LEU A 78 -5.12 -18.61 16.40
C LEU A 78 -4.17 -19.80 16.37
N ILE A 79 -3.06 -19.69 15.64
CA ILE A 79 -2.02 -20.73 15.56
C ILE A 79 -1.36 -20.92 16.93
N TYR A 80 -1.06 -19.83 17.65
CA TYR A 80 -0.47 -19.92 18.98
C TYR A 80 -1.41 -20.55 20.02
N ASN A 81 -2.72 -20.30 19.92
CA ASN A 81 -3.73 -20.86 20.83
C ASN A 81 -4.14 -22.30 20.49
N LEU A 82 -3.69 -22.85 19.36
CA LEU A 82 -4.00 -24.22 18.97
C LEU A 82 -3.25 -25.23 19.87
N PRO A 83 -3.91 -26.26 20.42
CA PRO A 83 -3.25 -27.28 21.22
C PRO A 83 -2.39 -28.23 20.36
N TRP A 84 -1.24 -27.75 19.90
CA TRP A 84 -0.31 -28.43 18.98
C TRP A 84 0.16 -29.82 19.47
N HIS A 85 0.14 -30.05 20.78
CA HIS A 85 0.56 -31.30 21.39
C HIS A 85 -0.46 -32.44 21.20
N LEU A 86 -1.75 -32.12 21.05
CA LEU A 86 -2.84 -33.08 20.83
C LEU A 86 -3.07 -33.43 19.35
N LEU A 87 -2.39 -32.75 18.42
CA LEU A 87 -2.57 -33.01 16.99
C LEU A 87 -1.98 -34.37 16.58
N PRO A 88 -2.63 -35.12 15.66
CA PRO A 88 -2.07 -36.32 15.07
C PRO A 88 -0.81 -35.99 14.23
N ASN A 89 0.10 -36.96 14.08
CA ASN A 89 1.40 -36.74 13.42
C ASN A 89 1.30 -36.22 11.97
N ASN A 90 0.20 -36.52 11.27
CA ASN A 90 -0.04 -36.00 9.92
C ASN A 90 -0.32 -34.49 9.92
N GLU A 91 -1.04 -33.98 10.92
CA GLU A 91 -1.40 -32.56 11.04
C GLU A 91 -0.30 -31.71 11.68
N LYS A 92 0.59 -32.31 12.49
CA LYS A 92 1.75 -31.61 13.07
C LYS A 92 2.68 -31.01 11.99
N LYS A 93 2.85 -31.71 10.86
CA LYS A 93 3.63 -31.20 9.72
C LYS A 93 2.96 -29.98 9.08
N SER A 94 1.64 -30.03 8.88
CA SER A 94 0.84 -28.91 8.36
C SER A 94 0.89 -27.70 9.30
N PHE A 95 0.79 -27.93 10.61
CA PHE A 95 0.90 -26.88 11.62
C PHE A 95 2.28 -26.19 11.59
N CYS A 96 3.37 -26.95 11.51
CA CYS A 96 4.71 -26.40 11.41
C CYS A 96 4.89 -25.55 10.15
N PHE A 97 4.33 -25.99 9.01
CA PHE A 97 4.32 -25.21 7.78
C PHE A 97 3.51 -23.91 7.91
N LEU A 98 2.34 -23.98 8.55
CA LEU A 98 1.47 -22.83 8.78
C LEU A 98 2.15 -21.79 9.69
N LEU A 99 2.80 -22.23 10.77
CA LEU A 99 3.57 -21.39 11.69
C LEU A 99 4.77 -20.74 10.98
N PHE A 100 5.50 -21.51 10.17
CA PHE A 100 6.61 -20.97 9.38
C PHE A 100 6.13 -19.91 8.37
N LYS A 101 4.96 -20.12 7.76
CA LYS A 101 4.34 -19.15 6.85
C LYS A 101 3.86 -17.90 7.57
N SER A 102 3.27 -18.01 8.75
CA SER A 102 2.73 -16.86 9.49
C SER A 102 3.83 -15.95 10.04
N GLN A 103 5.02 -16.49 10.31
CA GLN A 103 6.20 -15.71 10.69
C GLN A 103 6.77 -14.85 9.56
N ARG A 104 6.36 -15.08 8.30
CA ARG A 104 6.71 -14.25 7.15
C ARG A 104 5.48 -13.50 6.65
N PRO A 105 5.12 -12.36 7.28
CA PRO A 105 3.95 -11.59 6.87
C PRO A 105 4.04 -11.25 5.38
N ILE A 106 2.91 -11.41 4.68
CA ILE A 106 2.78 -10.98 3.30
C ILE A 106 2.59 -9.46 3.33
N GLU A 107 3.68 -8.73 3.12
CA GLU A 107 3.65 -7.28 3.07
C GLU A 107 3.57 -6.79 1.62
N ILE A 108 2.66 -5.84 1.36
CA ILE A 108 2.64 -5.12 0.10
C ILE A 108 3.78 -4.11 0.16
N LEU A 109 4.91 -4.45 -0.46
CA LEU A 109 6.11 -3.60 -0.45
C LEU A 109 6.06 -2.61 -1.61
N ILE A 110 6.19 -1.32 -1.29
CA ILE A 110 6.53 -0.28 -2.28
C ILE A 110 8.05 -0.17 -2.31
N ARG A 111 8.64 -0.21 -3.50
CA ARG A 111 10.10 -0.09 -3.67
C ARG A 111 10.61 1.20 -2.99
N GLY A 112 11.39 1.03 -1.93
CA GLY A 112 12.06 2.13 -1.21
C GLY A 112 11.27 2.78 -0.07
N LEU A 113 9.96 2.51 0.09
CA LEU A 113 9.10 3.12 1.12
C LEU A 113 8.64 2.14 2.21
N GLY A 114 9.01 0.86 2.11
CA GLY A 114 8.65 -0.16 3.11
C GLY A 114 7.24 -0.75 2.90
N PRO A 115 6.68 -1.43 3.92
CA PRO A 115 5.36 -2.04 3.84
C PRO A 115 4.26 -0.98 3.80
N MET A 116 3.34 -1.12 2.86
CA MET A 116 2.25 -0.17 2.65
C MET A 116 1.16 -0.33 3.71
N ASN A 117 1.29 0.38 4.83
CA ASN A 117 0.33 0.44 5.93
C ASN A 117 -0.22 1.88 6.11
N VAL A 118 -1.34 2.04 6.82
CA VAL A 118 -1.88 3.37 7.20
C VAL A 118 -0.86 4.21 7.98
N GLU A 119 0.02 3.57 8.75
CA GLU A 119 1.14 4.24 9.42
C GLU A 119 2.10 4.90 8.42
N THR A 120 2.58 4.14 7.43
CA THR A 120 3.46 4.67 6.37
C THR A 120 2.77 5.72 5.49
N PHE A 121 1.46 5.60 5.26
CA PHE A 121 0.69 6.64 4.57
C PHE A 121 0.73 7.96 5.34
N THR A 122 0.54 7.91 6.66
CA THR A 122 0.57 9.09 7.52
C THR A 122 1.95 9.74 7.52
N GLU A 123 3.01 8.94 7.50
CA GLU A 123 4.39 9.43 7.38
C GLU A 123 4.63 10.15 6.06
N ILE A 124 4.21 9.56 4.93
CA ILE A 124 4.30 10.19 3.61
C ILE A 124 3.53 11.51 3.59
N MET A 125 2.31 11.55 4.14
CA MET A 125 1.51 12.77 4.22
C MET A 125 2.20 13.85 5.05
N LYS A 126 2.80 13.50 6.20
CA LYS A 126 3.57 14.44 7.02
C LYS A 126 4.73 15.06 6.24
N VAL A 127 5.48 14.26 5.48
CA VAL A 127 6.58 14.76 4.64
C VAL A 127 6.07 15.75 3.59
N ILE A 128 4.94 15.44 2.95
CA ILE A 128 4.30 16.35 1.98
C ILE A 128 3.91 17.66 2.65
N TYR A 129 3.22 17.63 3.80
CA TYR A 129 2.86 18.84 4.55
C TYR A 129 4.07 19.65 5.00
N GLN A 130 5.12 18.99 5.49
CA GLN A 130 6.37 19.67 5.89
C GLN A 130 7.02 20.38 4.70
N ALA A 131 7.09 19.73 3.54
CA ALA A 131 7.63 20.33 2.32
C ALA A 131 6.80 21.55 1.88
N PHE A 132 5.47 21.46 1.93
CA PHE A 132 4.59 22.60 1.63
C PHE A 132 4.79 23.76 2.61
N THR A 133 4.84 23.48 3.91
CA THR A 133 5.05 24.51 4.94
C THR A 133 6.40 25.19 4.78
N MET A 134 7.48 24.45 4.50
CA MET A 134 8.80 25.04 4.22
C MET A 134 8.76 25.95 2.99
N MET A 135 8.10 25.51 1.91
CA MET A 135 7.99 26.32 0.70
C MET A 135 7.19 27.60 0.95
N TYR A 136 6.13 27.50 1.76
CA TYR A 136 5.32 28.64 2.16
C TYR A 136 6.08 29.64 3.06
N SER A 137 6.90 29.15 3.99
CA SER A 137 7.74 30.04 4.82
C SER A 137 8.76 30.80 3.98
N PHE A 138 9.39 30.17 2.99
CA PHE A 138 10.30 30.87 2.06
C PHE A 138 9.60 31.98 1.26
N LEU A 139 8.33 31.77 0.87
CA LEU A 139 7.56 32.80 0.17
C LEU A 139 7.22 34.00 1.06
N ILE A 140 6.93 33.75 2.34
CA ILE A 140 6.69 34.81 3.33
C ILE A 140 7.98 35.60 3.58
N ASP A 141 9.11 34.93 3.76
CA ASP A 141 10.39 35.58 4.02
C ASP A 141 10.84 36.50 2.86
N GLN A 142 10.40 36.23 1.62
CA GLN A 142 10.70 37.05 0.46
C GLN A 142 9.82 38.32 0.35
N GLN A 143 8.76 38.42 1.15
CA GLN A 143 7.85 39.58 1.21
C GLN A 143 8.24 40.60 2.31
N LEU A 144 9.20 40.26 3.17
CA LEU A 144 9.66 41.06 4.31
C LEU A 144 11.04 41.68 4.05
#